data_AF-A0A382I1G5-F1
#
_entry.id   AF-A0A382I1G5-F1
#
_cell.length_a   1.000
_cell.length_b   1.000
_cell.length_c   1.000
_cell.angle_alpha   90.00
_cell.angle_beta   90.00
_cell.angle_gamma   90.00
#
_symmetry.space_group_name_H-M   'P 1'
#
loop_
_entity.id
_entity.type
_entity.pdbx_description
1 polymer ?
#
loop_
_entity_poly.entity_id
_entity_poly.type
_entity_poly.pdbx_seq_one_letter_code
_entity_poly.pdbx_strand_id
1 'polypeptide(L)'
;MVIGGAAHPFEKCAAIFKSAMEVGRVFSIEVTEDRGALVDLSTYDAVAIYTGGGEMSADQERELINFVRTGGGLVAIHCANAAMEKYPDYLEMVGTEFVGHGPIAEFGVETSDQASHILPRLSSGFTVTDEFYKLERRTEAELTEFQHGTWQFDRQVMGYVRDFGEGRVFYTALGHDERTFRHPDFQDQVYKGLRYACGMKEGPPIRMGLLGYGPAFGMGEHHSQRIADTQGFELAAVCDRDPARLTAAKEEQGDHVATFADAREMANSGLIDLGFV
;
A
#
# COMPACT_ATOMS: atom_id res chain seq x y z
N MET A 1 6.65 10.54 -10.05
CA MET A 1 7.98 10.24 -10.62
C MET A 1 8.63 9.09 -9.85
N VAL A 2 9.39 8.21 -10.50
CA VAL A 2 10.30 7.24 -9.88
C VAL A 2 11.72 7.63 -10.26
N ILE A 3 12.56 7.87 -9.25
CA ILE A 3 13.95 8.23 -9.44
C ILE A 3 14.89 7.15 -8.90
N GLY A 4 15.89 6.81 -9.71
CA GLY A 4 16.92 5.84 -9.37
C GLY A 4 18.33 6.35 -9.54
N GLY A 5 19.28 5.42 -9.60
CA GLY A 5 20.70 5.68 -9.77
C GLY A 5 21.49 4.38 -9.85
N ALA A 6 22.81 4.48 -9.66
CA ALA A 6 23.72 3.35 -9.83
C ALA A 6 23.62 2.27 -8.73
N ALA A 7 22.86 2.52 -7.66
CA ALA A 7 22.64 1.55 -6.59
C ALA A 7 21.52 0.58 -6.99
N HIS A 8 21.72 -0.73 -6.76
CA HIS A 8 20.74 -1.79 -7.05
C HIS A 8 20.36 -1.89 -8.54
N PRO A 9 19.63 -2.93 -9.00
CA PRO A 9 19.28 -3.07 -10.42
C PRO A 9 18.10 -2.16 -10.83
N PHE A 10 18.29 -0.83 -10.74
CA PHE A 10 17.24 0.18 -10.94
C PHE A 10 16.43 -0.02 -12.21
N GLU A 11 17.07 -0.11 -13.38
CA GLU A 11 16.36 -0.20 -14.67
C GLU A 11 15.30 -1.31 -14.68
N LYS A 12 15.66 -2.50 -14.18
CA LYS A 12 14.77 -3.65 -14.13
C LYS A 12 13.70 -3.50 -13.06
N CYS A 13 14.07 -3.06 -11.86
CA CYS A 13 13.13 -2.83 -10.77
C CYS A 13 12.11 -1.74 -11.12
N ALA A 14 12.54 -0.65 -11.74
CA ALA A 14 11.69 0.44 -12.22
C ALA A 14 10.72 -0.02 -13.32
N ALA A 15 11.17 -0.89 -14.24
CA ALA A 15 10.28 -1.48 -15.24
C ALA A 15 9.19 -2.36 -14.61
N ILE A 16 9.55 -3.19 -13.60
CA ILE A 16 8.59 -4.02 -12.85
C ILE A 16 7.62 -3.12 -12.06
N PHE A 17 8.16 -2.13 -11.35
CA PHE A 17 7.38 -1.15 -10.58
C PHE A 17 6.37 -0.43 -11.47
N LYS A 18 6.82 0.15 -12.58
CA LYS A 18 5.96 0.86 -13.53
C LYS A 18 4.86 -0.05 -14.04
N SER A 19 5.21 -1.25 -14.49
CA SER A 19 4.23 -2.22 -14.98
C SER A 19 3.20 -2.60 -13.92
N ALA A 20 3.60 -2.76 -12.65
CA ALA A 20 2.71 -3.15 -11.57
C ALA A 20 1.80 -1.99 -11.12
N MET A 21 2.33 -0.77 -11.01
CA MET A 21 1.58 0.39 -10.52
C MET A 21 0.60 0.95 -11.55
N GLU A 22 0.84 0.75 -12.84
CA GLU A 22 -0.03 1.28 -13.91
C GLU A 22 -1.21 0.36 -14.28
N VAL A 23 -1.30 -0.86 -13.72
CA VAL A 23 -2.38 -1.83 -14.04
C VAL A 23 -3.77 -1.24 -13.83
N GLY A 24 -3.96 -0.50 -12.72
CA GLY A 24 -5.24 0.11 -12.37
C GLY A 24 -5.58 1.39 -13.16
N ARG A 25 -4.66 1.89 -14.00
CA ARG A 25 -4.76 3.21 -14.69
C ARG A 25 -5.03 4.39 -13.75
N VAL A 26 -4.70 4.22 -12.47
CA VAL A 26 -4.79 5.25 -11.44
C VAL A 26 -3.53 6.12 -11.44
N PHE A 27 -2.39 5.53 -11.77
CA PHE A 27 -1.09 6.20 -11.77
C PHE A 27 -0.53 6.32 -13.18
N SER A 28 0.23 7.39 -13.40
CA SER A 28 1.12 7.57 -14.56
C SER A 28 2.53 7.74 -14.03
N ILE A 29 3.42 6.81 -14.41
CA ILE A 29 4.78 6.73 -13.84
C ILE A 29 5.80 7.23 -14.85
N GLU A 30 6.47 8.33 -14.52
CA GLU A 30 7.72 8.74 -15.16
C GLU A 30 8.92 8.12 -14.43
N VAL A 31 9.87 7.56 -15.18
CA VAL A 31 11.09 6.94 -14.65
C VAL A 31 12.30 7.76 -15.09
N THR A 32 13.18 8.11 -14.16
CA THR A 32 14.39 8.88 -14.45
C THR A 32 15.56 8.46 -13.55
N GLU A 33 16.79 8.65 -14.02
CA GLU A 33 18.01 8.60 -13.21
C GLU A 33 18.60 10.01 -13.00
N ASP A 34 17.98 11.03 -13.61
CA ASP A 34 18.44 12.42 -13.53
C ASP A 34 17.94 13.09 -12.25
N ARG A 35 18.83 13.23 -11.27
CA ARG A 35 18.58 14.02 -10.05
C ARG A 35 18.28 15.48 -10.31
N GLY A 36 18.63 16.01 -11.49
CA GLY A 36 18.23 17.32 -11.96
C GLY A 36 16.72 17.53 -11.89
N ALA A 37 15.91 16.46 -12.05
CA ALA A 37 14.46 16.53 -11.94
C ALA A 37 13.94 16.89 -10.54
N LEU A 38 14.74 16.75 -9.48
CA LEU A 38 14.32 17.05 -8.10
C LEU A 38 14.15 18.54 -7.80
N VAL A 39 14.59 19.43 -8.71
CA VAL A 39 14.45 20.89 -8.52
C VAL A 39 13.09 21.45 -8.95
N ASP A 40 12.30 20.67 -9.71
CA ASP A 40 10.93 21.03 -10.08
C ASP A 40 10.04 19.78 -10.04
N LEU A 41 9.25 19.70 -8.97
CA LEU A 41 8.33 18.59 -8.72
C LEU A 41 6.87 18.98 -8.92
N SER A 42 6.61 20.18 -9.48
CA SER A 42 5.27 20.78 -9.53
C SER A 42 4.24 19.99 -10.34
N THR A 43 4.68 19.09 -11.21
CA THR A 43 3.83 18.23 -12.05
C THR A 43 3.56 16.86 -11.44
N TYR A 44 4.08 16.55 -10.25
CA TYR A 44 3.97 15.23 -9.64
C TYR A 44 3.17 15.27 -8.34
N ASP A 45 2.34 14.25 -8.12
CA ASP A 45 1.69 14.04 -6.82
C ASP A 45 2.62 13.36 -5.81
N ALA A 46 3.57 12.55 -6.29
CA ALA A 46 4.53 11.83 -5.46
C ALA A 46 5.86 11.54 -6.18
N VAL A 47 6.92 11.40 -5.38
CA VAL A 47 8.24 10.94 -5.79
C VAL A 47 8.52 9.60 -5.11
N ALA A 48 8.82 8.57 -5.90
CA ALA A 48 9.35 7.31 -5.42
C ALA A 48 10.87 7.29 -5.60
N ILE A 49 11.61 7.03 -4.53
CA ILE A 49 13.08 6.97 -4.54
C ILE A 49 13.51 5.52 -4.41
N TYR A 50 14.27 5.05 -5.40
CA TYR A 50 14.93 3.74 -5.38
C TYR A 50 16.40 3.90 -5.77
N THR A 51 17.13 4.61 -4.92
CA THR A 51 18.57 4.74 -4.96
C THR A 51 19.04 5.21 -3.58
N GLY A 52 20.22 4.79 -3.17
CA GLY A 52 20.93 5.36 -2.03
C GLY A 52 22.10 6.24 -2.46
N GLY A 53 22.69 6.95 -1.51
CA GLY A 53 23.93 7.70 -1.68
C GLY A 53 23.90 8.77 -2.77
N GLY A 54 25.07 8.96 -3.39
CA GLY A 54 25.28 10.00 -4.40
C GLY A 54 25.29 11.41 -3.80
N GLU A 55 25.15 12.41 -4.67
CA GLU A 55 25.07 13.81 -4.25
C GLU A 55 23.75 14.43 -4.72
N MET A 56 23.15 15.20 -3.81
CA MET A 56 22.16 16.22 -4.07
C MET A 56 22.83 17.58 -3.84
N SER A 57 22.58 18.51 -4.76
CA SER A 57 22.81 19.93 -4.52
C SER A 57 21.86 20.44 -3.44
N ALA A 58 22.19 21.59 -2.86
CA ALA A 58 21.34 22.24 -1.86
C ALA A 58 19.92 22.54 -2.38
N ASP A 59 19.78 22.83 -3.67
CA ASP A 59 18.47 23.06 -4.30
C ASP A 59 17.68 21.75 -4.40
N GLN A 60 18.30 20.66 -4.86
CA GLN A 60 17.63 19.36 -4.97
C GLN A 60 17.12 18.84 -3.63
N GLU A 61 17.93 18.92 -2.57
CA GLU A 61 17.51 18.52 -1.22
C GLU A 61 16.37 19.41 -0.71
N ARG A 62 16.53 20.73 -0.81
CA ARG A 62 15.53 21.69 -0.34
C ARG A 62 14.20 21.52 -1.05
N GLU A 63 14.19 21.43 -2.38
CA GLU A 63 12.95 21.33 -3.15
C GLU A 63 12.25 19.99 -2.92
N LEU A 64 12.98 18.88 -2.80
CA LEU A 64 12.39 17.59 -2.42
C LEU A 64 11.73 17.64 -1.03
N ILE A 65 12.43 18.19 -0.04
CA ILE A 65 11.89 18.31 1.32
C ILE A 65 10.68 19.25 1.33
N ASN A 66 10.75 20.38 0.61
CA ASN A 66 9.65 21.34 0.53
C ASN A 66 8.43 20.75 -0.19
N PHE A 67 8.65 20.00 -1.28
CA PHE A 67 7.61 19.28 -2.00
C PHE A 67 6.81 18.38 -1.06
N VAL A 68 7.49 17.52 -0.28
CA VAL A 68 6.81 16.65 0.68
C VAL A 68 6.15 17.49 1.78
N ARG A 69 6.88 18.44 2.38
CA ARG A 69 6.34 19.28 3.47
C ARG A 69 5.07 20.04 3.10
N THR A 70 4.88 20.37 1.82
CA THR A 70 3.74 21.15 1.30
C THR A 70 2.65 20.30 0.63
N GLY A 71 2.67 18.97 0.82
CA GLY A 71 1.58 18.07 0.42
C GLY A 71 1.95 16.99 -0.59
N GLY A 72 3.17 17.03 -1.14
CA GLY A 72 3.69 15.98 -2.01
C GLY A 72 3.92 14.66 -1.28
N GLY A 73 3.85 13.56 -2.02
CA GLY A 73 4.11 12.22 -1.50
C GLY A 73 5.57 11.77 -1.65
N LEU A 74 6.08 11.03 -0.68
CA LEU A 74 7.35 10.31 -0.78
C LEU A 74 7.12 8.80 -0.63
N VAL A 75 7.64 8.02 -1.58
CA VAL A 75 7.70 6.55 -1.50
C VAL A 75 9.18 6.15 -1.50
N ALA A 76 9.75 5.96 -0.32
CA ALA A 76 11.14 5.59 -0.13
C ALA A 76 11.28 4.05 -0.08
N ILE A 77 12.06 3.48 -1.00
CA ILE A 77 12.19 2.02 -1.16
C ILE A 77 13.62 1.60 -0.91
N HIS A 78 13.80 0.63 -0.02
CA HIS A 78 15.05 -0.07 0.26
C HIS A 78 16.20 0.90 0.53
N CYS A 79 17.13 1.02 -0.43
CA CYS A 79 18.32 1.85 -0.34
C CYS A 79 18.06 3.37 -0.28
N ALA A 80 16.81 3.83 -0.35
CA ALA A 80 16.44 5.25 -0.27
C ALA A 80 16.94 5.97 1.00
N ASN A 81 17.27 5.25 2.08
CA ASN A 81 17.85 5.80 3.31
C ASN A 81 19.29 5.34 3.59
N ALA A 82 19.97 4.74 2.62
CA ALA A 82 21.34 4.27 2.74
C ALA A 82 22.34 5.29 2.17
N ALA A 83 23.46 5.49 2.86
CA ALA A 83 24.52 6.43 2.48
C ALA A 83 24.05 7.89 2.34
N MET A 84 23.07 8.30 3.17
CA MET A 84 22.46 9.64 3.16
C MET A 84 22.86 10.49 4.38
N GLU A 85 23.93 10.12 5.09
CA GLU A 85 24.34 10.70 6.38
C GLU A 85 24.66 12.20 6.27
N LYS A 86 25.06 12.66 5.09
CA LYS A 86 25.29 14.08 4.80
C LYS A 86 24.01 14.91 4.65
N TYR A 87 22.85 14.29 4.59
CA TYR A 87 21.53 14.91 4.39
C TYR A 87 20.61 14.64 5.60
N PRO A 88 20.91 15.24 6.78
CA PRO A 88 20.16 14.96 8.00
C PRO A 88 18.68 15.35 7.90
N ASP A 89 18.34 16.44 7.18
CA ASP A 89 16.95 16.86 7.02
C ASP A 89 16.17 15.89 6.09
N TYR A 90 16.84 15.32 5.08
CA TYR A 90 16.27 14.24 4.27
C TYR A 90 16.01 12.99 5.11
N LEU A 91 16.98 12.59 5.95
CA LEU A 91 16.82 11.43 6.82
C LEU A 91 15.77 11.65 7.90
N GLU A 92 15.61 12.87 8.40
CA GLU A 92 14.50 13.22 9.29
C GLU A 92 13.17 13.07 8.55
N MET A 93 13.03 13.58 7.31
CA MET A 93 11.83 13.40 6.50
C MET A 93 11.50 11.91 6.26
N VAL A 94 12.50 11.10 5.87
CA VAL A 94 12.32 9.65 5.67
C VAL A 94 12.01 8.94 7.00
N GLY A 95 12.57 9.41 8.10
CA GLY A 95 12.33 8.94 9.48
C GLY A 95 13.33 7.90 10.01
N THR A 96 14.06 7.22 9.12
CA THR A 96 15.08 6.24 9.50
C THR A 96 16.29 6.31 8.59
N GLU A 97 17.42 5.79 9.07
CA GLU A 97 18.65 5.58 8.33
C GLU A 97 19.02 4.10 8.33
N PHE A 98 19.50 3.60 7.20
CA PHE A 98 20.10 2.29 7.11
C PHE A 98 21.48 2.27 7.78
N VAL A 99 21.71 1.30 8.69
CA VAL A 99 23.00 1.16 9.40
C VAL A 99 23.68 -0.19 9.18
N GLY A 100 23.07 -1.10 8.42
CA GLY A 100 23.65 -2.39 8.08
C GLY A 100 22.60 -3.42 7.66
N HIS A 101 23.04 -4.55 7.12
CA HIS A 101 22.15 -5.66 6.76
C HIS A 101 22.80 -7.03 6.99
N GLY A 102 21.95 -8.06 7.09
CA GLY A 102 22.37 -9.45 6.91
C GLY A 102 22.63 -9.79 5.44
N PRO A 103 23.12 -11.01 5.11
CA PRO A 103 23.24 -11.42 3.70
C PRO A 103 21.85 -11.47 3.04
N ILE A 104 21.84 -11.50 1.71
CA ILE A 104 20.63 -11.88 0.96
C ILE A 104 20.19 -13.28 1.42
N ALA A 105 19.02 -13.35 2.03
CA ALA A 105 18.49 -14.60 2.57
C ALA A 105 16.96 -14.57 2.62
N GLU A 106 16.36 -15.75 2.75
CA GLU A 106 14.93 -15.87 2.96
C GLU A 106 14.57 -15.58 4.44
N PHE A 107 13.59 -14.72 4.67
CA PHE A 107 13.05 -14.46 6.01
C PHE A 107 11.55 -14.15 5.96
N GLY A 108 10.90 -14.31 7.11
CA GLY A 108 9.50 -13.96 7.29
C GLY A 108 9.34 -12.50 7.69
N VAL A 109 8.32 -11.85 7.14
CA VAL A 109 7.81 -10.56 7.60
C VAL A 109 6.41 -10.72 8.14
N GLU A 110 6.10 -9.97 9.19
CA GLU A 110 4.80 -9.89 9.86
C GLU A 110 4.22 -8.51 9.62
N THR A 111 2.94 -8.45 9.30
CA THR A 111 2.21 -7.20 9.08
C THR A 111 1.27 -6.93 10.25
N SER A 112 1.34 -5.73 10.83
CA SER A 112 0.45 -5.29 11.91
C SER A 112 -0.83 -4.66 11.34
N ASP A 113 -1.86 -4.55 12.18
CA ASP A 113 -3.12 -3.88 11.85
C ASP A 113 -3.09 -2.35 12.10
N GLN A 114 -1.97 -1.82 12.61
CA GLN A 114 -1.84 -0.41 12.99
C GLN A 114 -2.12 0.55 11.82
N ALA A 115 -1.68 0.18 10.62
CA ALA A 115 -1.90 0.96 9.41
C ALA A 115 -3.07 0.44 8.57
N SER A 116 -3.96 -0.43 9.09
CA SER A 116 -5.06 -1.02 8.29
C SER A 116 -5.98 0.03 7.63
N HIS A 117 -6.19 1.17 8.30
CA HIS A 117 -6.96 2.29 7.75
C HIS A 117 -6.24 3.06 6.62
N ILE A 118 -4.92 2.87 6.47
CA ILE A 118 -4.07 3.49 5.43
C ILE A 118 -3.76 2.48 4.32
N LEU A 119 -3.38 1.27 4.73
CA LEU A 119 -2.97 0.14 3.92
C LEU A 119 -3.93 -1.03 4.19
N PRO A 120 -5.18 -0.96 3.71
CA PRO A 120 -6.19 -1.95 4.04
C PRO A 120 -5.88 -3.29 3.40
N ARG A 121 -6.19 -4.38 4.10
CA ARG A 121 -6.14 -5.76 3.57
C ARG A 121 -4.75 -6.18 3.07
N LEU A 122 -3.69 -5.76 3.74
CA LEU A 122 -2.39 -6.42 3.57
C LEU A 122 -2.44 -7.83 4.15
N SER A 123 -1.69 -8.76 3.58
CA SER A 123 -1.48 -10.08 4.18
C SER A 123 -0.87 -9.93 5.57
N SER A 124 -1.27 -10.78 6.52
CA SER A 124 -0.76 -10.76 7.91
C SER A 124 0.75 -11.05 8.00
N GLY A 125 1.34 -11.58 6.94
CA GLY A 125 2.76 -11.82 6.80
C GLY A 125 3.07 -12.59 5.51
N PHE A 126 4.33 -12.58 5.11
CA PHE A 126 4.82 -13.33 3.95
C PHE A 126 6.30 -13.64 4.09
N THR A 127 6.81 -14.50 3.21
CA THR A 127 8.23 -14.87 3.15
C THR A 127 8.86 -14.21 1.94
N VAL A 128 10.03 -13.61 2.11
CA VAL A 128 10.76 -12.90 1.05
C VAL A 128 12.24 -13.25 1.09
N THR A 129 12.90 -13.30 -0.07
CA THR A 129 14.35 -13.38 -0.16
C THR A 129 14.92 -12.00 -0.45
N ASP A 130 15.53 -11.36 0.55
CA ASP A 130 15.99 -9.97 0.50
C ASP A 130 17.19 -9.75 1.45
N GLU A 131 17.69 -8.53 1.54
CA GLU A 131 18.62 -8.11 2.60
C GLU A 131 17.85 -7.68 3.85
N PHE A 132 18.12 -8.33 4.98
CA PHE A 132 17.50 -7.97 6.25
C PHE A 132 18.16 -6.71 6.84
N TYR A 133 17.53 -5.55 6.64
CA TYR A 133 18.05 -4.25 7.05
C TYR A 133 17.97 -4.04 8.57
N LYS A 134 18.97 -3.33 9.09
CA LYS A 134 18.98 -2.72 10.42
C LYS A 134 18.83 -1.22 10.24
N LEU A 135 17.90 -0.64 10.98
CA LEU A 135 17.55 0.77 10.85
C LEU A 135 17.78 1.51 12.17
N GLU A 136 18.31 2.73 12.08
CA GLU A 136 18.31 3.68 13.18
C GLU A 136 17.23 4.74 12.95
N ARG A 137 16.53 5.12 14.02
CA ARG A 137 15.52 6.18 13.95
C ARG A 137 16.20 7.54 13.83
N ARG A 138 15.71 8.38 12.90
CA ARG A 138 16.22 9.74 12.61
C ARG A 138 15.18 10.83 12.83
N THR A 139 14.04 10.50 13.43
CA THR A 139 12.97 11.44 13.75
C THR A 139 12.39 11.16 15.14
N GLU A 140 11.93 12.22 15.80
CA GLU A 140 11.12 12.14 17.03
C GLU A 140 9.62 12.00 16.72
N ALA A 141 9.20 12.23 15.47
CA ALA A 141 7.80 12.07 15.07
C ALA A 141 7.40 10.59 15.11
N GLU A 142 6.11 10.33 15.35
CA GLU A 142 5.57 8.98 15.34
C GLU A 142 5.66 8.34 13.95
N LEU A 143 6.00 7.05 13.93
CA LEU A 143 5.98 6.21 12.73
C LEU A 143 4.85 5.21 12.91
N THR A 144 3.93 5.14 11.96
CA THR A 144 2.91 4.08 11.95
C THR A 144 3.54 2.84 11.30
N GLU A 145 4.14 2.00 12.14
CA GLU A 145 4.84 0.79 11.72
C GLU A 145 3.85 -0.31 11.37
N PHE A 146 3.85 -0.72 10.10
CA PHE A 146 2.93 -1.74 9.61
C PHE A 146 3.60 -3.08 9.33
N GLN A 147 4.93 -3.14 9.27
CA GLN A 147 5.64 -4.37 8.95
C GLN A 147 6.94 -4.51 9.75
N HIS A 148 7.17 -5.72 10.25
CA HIS A 148 8.38 -6.09 10.98
C HIS A 148 8.94 -7.41 10.45
N GLY A 149 10.26 -7.55 10.51
CA GLY A 149 10.95 -8.80 10.21
C GLY A 149 11.71 -9.28 11.44
N THR A 150 11.98 -10.58 11.51
CA THR A 150 12.89 -11.14 12.52
C THR A 150 13.97 -11.99 11.87
N TRP A 151 15.23 -11.67 12.14
CA TRP A 151 16.39 -12.42 11.65
C TRP A 151 17.43 -12.58 12.75
N GLN A 152 17.91 -13.81 12.97
CA GLN A 152 18.90 -14.11 14.02
C GLN A 152 18.54 -13.52 15.40
N PHE A 153 17.27 -13.66 15.80
CA PHE A 153 16.72 -13.14 17.07
C PHE A 153 16.68 -11.61 17.18
N ASP A 154 16.92 -10.89 16.09
CA ASP A 154 16.83 -9.43 16.00
C ASP A 154 15.55 -9.05 15.25
N ARG A 155 14.64 -8.34 15.92
CA ARG A 155 13.38 -7.84 15.31
C ARG A 155 13.59 -6.41 14.85
N GLN A 156 13.31 -6.15 13.58
CA GLN A 156 13.51 -4.86 12.94
C GLN A 156 12.22 -4.40 12.25
N VAL A 157 12.02 -3.08 12.21
CA VAL A 157 10.95 -2.46 11.43
C VAL A 157 11.30 -2.57 9.95
N MET A 158 10.39 -3.10 9.13
CA MET A 158 10.58 -3.29 7.69
C MET A 158 9.68 -2.38 6.85
N GLY A 159 8.65 -1.79 7.43
CA GLY A 159 7.76 -0.88 6.72
C GLY A 159 6.96 0.01 7.66
N TYR A 160 6.87 1.29 7.30
CA TYR A 160 6.11 2.27 8.06
C TYR A 160 5.58 3.38 7.16
N VAL A 161 4.59 4.11 7.67
CA VAL A 161 4.12 5.37 7.10
C VAL A 161 4.20 6.48 8.12
N ARG A 162 4.34 7.73 7.67
CA ARG A 162 4.22 8.92 8.51
C ARG A 162 3.77 10.12 7.70
N ASP A 163 3.22 11.10 8.40
CA ASP A 163 3.03 12.43 7.84
C ASP A 163 4.32 13.26 8.02
N PHE A 164 4.56 14.18 7.08
CA PHE A 164 5.66 15.14 7.13
C PHE A 164 5.19 16.50 6.57
N GLY A 165 4.95 17.46 7.47
CA GLY A 165 4.22 18.68 7.10
C GLY A 165 2.80 18.32 6.67
N GLU A 166 2.42 18.72 5.46
CA GLU A 166 1.14 18.37 4.83
C GLU A 166 1.22 17.12 3.93
N GLY A 167 2.44 16.63 3.66
CA GLY A 167 2.67 15.45 2.84
C GLY A 167 2.80 14.16 3.63
N ARG A 168 3.07 13.09 2.88
CA ARG A 168 2.95 11.71 3.35
C ARG A 168 4.14 10.90 2.87
N VAL A 169 4.74 10.16 3.80
CA VAL A 169 5.93 9.35 3.56
C VAL A 169 5.56 7.89 3.78
N PHE A 170 5.75 7.06 2.77
CA PHE A 170 5.77 5.61 2.85
C PHE A 170 7.23 5.15 2.74
N TYR A 171 7.64 4.25 3.64
CA TYR A 171 8.94 3.60 3.57
C TYR A 171 8.79 2.08 3.66
N THR A 172 9.60 1.37 2.87
CA THR A 172 9.84 -0.07 3.04
C THR A 172 11.33 -0.36 2.95
N ALA A 173 11.83 -1.18 3.87
CA ALA A 173 13.19 -1.67 3.88
C ALA A 173 13.42 -2.81 2.87
N LEU A 174 12.35 -3.41 2.36
CA LEU A 174 12.42 -4.46 1.34
C LEU A 174 12.66 -3.83 -0.04
N GLY A 175 13.30 -4.58 -0.94
CA GLY A 175 13.45 -4.20 -2.34
C GLY A 175 14.85 -4.32 -2.91
N HIS A 176 15.68 -5.26 -2.47
CA HIS A 176 17.04 -5.38 -3.01
C HIS A 176 17.07 -5.56 -4.54
N ASP A 177 16.18 -6.38 -5.10
CA ASP A 177 16.19 -6.66 -6.54
C ASP A 177 14.83 -7.11 -7.12
N GLU A 178 14.86 -7.59 -8.36
CA GLU A 178 13.68 -8.03 -9.10
C GLU A 178 12.85 -9.11 -8.38
N ARG A 179 13.46 -9.92 -7.50
CA ARG A 179 12.74 -10.97 -6.76
C ARG A 179 11.70 -10.34 -5.84
N THR A 180 12.10 -9.35 -5.06
CA THR A 180 11.20 -8.62 -4.17
C THR A 180 10.21 -7.77 -4.96
N PHE A 181 10.65 -7.06 -6.01
CA PHE A 181 9.76 -6.25 -6.86
C PHE A 181 8.68 -7.08 -7.57
N ARG A 182 8.90 -8.39 -7.78
CA ARG A 182 7.89 -9.33 -8.33
C ARG A 182 7.02 -9.98 -7.27
N HIS A 183 7.33 -9.82 -5.99
CA HIS A 183 6.57 -10.44 -4.92
C HIS A 183 5.19 -9.78 -4.81
N PRO A 184 4.08 -10.53 -4.81
CA PRO A 184 2.73 -9.96 -4.84
C PRO A 184 2.45 -9.09 -3.61
N ASP A 185 2.82 -9.54 -2.40
CA ASP A 185 2.63 -8.75 -1.18
C ASP A 185 3.47 -7.47 -1.15
N PHE A 186 4.66 -7.47 -1.79
CA PHE A 186 5.48 -6.27 -1.93
C PHE A 186 4.81 -5.28 -2.90
N GLN A 187 4.30 -5.76 -4.03
CA GLN A 187 3.58 -4.90 -4.98
C GLN A 187 2.32 -4.32 -4.36
N ASP A 188 1.57 -5.11 -3.58
CA ASP A 188 0.34 -4.66 -2.93
C ASP A 188 0.60 -3.56 -1.88
N GLN A 189 1.58 -3.75 -1.00
CA GLN A 189 1.94 -2.72 -0.01
C GLN A 189 2.48 -1.44 -0.67
N VAL A 190 3.28 -1.56 -1.74
CA VAL A 190 3.82 -0.40 -2.46
C VAL A 190 2.73 0.33 -3.23
N TYR A 191 1.77 -0.39 -3.84
CA TYR A 191 0.63 0.23 -4.52
C TYR A 191 -0.25 1.02 -3.54
N LYS A 192 -0.56 0.44 -2.39
CA LYS A 192 -1.31 1.12 -1.32
C LYS A 192 -0.51 2.27 -0.71
N GLY A 193 0.80 2.09 -0.53
CA GLY A 193 1.74 3.13 -0.11
C GLY A 193 1.77 4.32 -1.07
N LEU A 194 1.74 4.07 -2.38
CA LEU A 194 1.66 5.12 -3.39
C LEU A 194 0.32 5.86 -3.35
N ARG A 195 -0.80 5.15 -3.16
CA ARG A 195 -2.12 5.78 -2.95
C ARG A 195 -2.12 6.69 -1.72
N TYR A 196 -1.55 6.21 -0.61
CA TYR A 196 -1.36 7.00 0.59
C TYR A 196 -0.49 8.23 0.31
N ALA A 197 0.69 8.06 -0.28
CA ALA A 197 1.61 9.15 -0.59
C ALA A 197 0.96 10.25 -1.47
N CYS A 198 0.16 9.87 -2.47
CA CYS A 198 -0.59 10.80 -3.31
C CYS A 198 -1.82 11.42 -2.62
N GLY A 199 -2.07 11.14 -1.33
CA GLY A 199 -3.22 11.68 -0.59
C GLY A 199 -4.59 11.20 -1.11
N MET A 200 -4.63 10.06 -1.81
CA MET A 200 -5.87 9.54 -2.37
C MET A 200 -6.83 9.14 -1.26
N LYS A 201 -8.01 9.75 -1.25
CA LYS A 201 -9.09 9.38 -0.32
C LYS A 201 -9.72 8.06 -0.74
N GLU A 202 -10.24 7.32 0.23
CA GLU A 202 -11.13 6.20 -0.06
C GLU A 202 -12.36 6.69 -0.84
N GLY A 203 -12.74 5.92 -1.85
CA GLY A 203 -14.00 6.14 -2.56
C GLY A 203 -15.20 5.69 -1.72
N PRO A 204 -16.43 5.88 -2.21
CA PRO A 204 -17.58 5.24 -1.59
C PRO A 204 -17.39 3.70 -1.54
N PRO A 205 -18.00 3.02 -0.56
CA PRO A 205 -17.95 1.56 -0.49
C PRO A 205 -18.41 0.91 -1.80
N ILE A 206 -17.80 -0.21 -2.15
CA ILE A 206 -18.25 -1.08 -3.24
C ILE A 206 -19.50 -1.79 -2.74
N ARG A 207 -20.64 -1.53 -3.39
CA ARG A 207 -21.93 -2.12 -3.05
C ARG A 207 -22.00 -3.54 -3.61
N MET A 208 -22.02 -4.52 -2.72
CA MET A 208 -21.96 -5.94 -3.03
C MET A 208 -23.36 -6.54 -3.13
N GLY A 209 -23.58 -7.38 -4.13
CA GLY A 209 -24.77 -8.22 -4.29
C GLY A 209 -24.46 -9.70 -4.04
N LEU A 210 -25.11 -10.31 -3.05
CA LEU A 210 -24.93 -11.73 -2.69
C LEU A 210 -25.92 -12.62 -3.45
N LEU A 211 -25.43 -13.53 -4.28
CA LEU A 211 -26.23 -14.53 -4.98
C LEU A 211 -26.27 -15.84 -4.18
N GLY A 212 -27.45 -16.21 -3.71
CA GLY A 212 -27.68 -17.40 -2.91
C GLY A 212 -27.46 -17.12 -1.43
N TYR A 213 -28.55 -17.05 -0.66
CA TYR A 213 -28.50 -16.81 0.78
C TYR A 213 -28.93 -18.06 1.52
N GLY A 214 -27.99 -18.94 1.87
CA GLY A 214 -28.30 -20.19 2.55
C GLY A 214 -28.39 -20.00 4.08
N PRO A 215 -29.57 -19.88 4.71
CA PRO A 215 -29.65 -19.74 6.18
C PRO A 215 -29.27 -21.02 6.93
N ALA A 216 -29.21 -22.16 6.23
CA ALA A 216 -28.79 -23.42 6.82
C ALA A 216 -27.38 -23.30 7.38
N PHE A 217 -27.22 -23.62 8.68
CA PHE A 217 -25.97 -23.53 9.42
C PHE A 217 -25.35 -22.11 9.45
N GLY A 218 -26.14 -21.06 9.19
CA GLY A 218 -25.67 -19.67 9.21
C GLY A 218 -24.76 -19.30 8.03
N MET A 219 -24.81 -20.04 6.92
CA MET A 219 -23.90 -19.78 5.78
C MET A 219 -24.17 -18.43 5.09
N GLY A 220 -25.44 -18.02 4.98
CA GLY A 220 -25.84 -16.73 4.44
C GLY A 220 -25.29 -15.58 5.30
N GLU A 221 -25.53 -15.66 6.61
CA GLU A 221 -25.01 -14.72 7.61
C GLU A 221 -23.47 -14.68 7.61
N HIS A 222 -22.81 -15.82 7.49
CA HIS A 222 -21.34 -15.87 7.44
C HIS A 222 -20.80 -15.10 6.23
N HIS A 223 -21.34 -15.31 5.03
CA HIS A 223 -20.87 -14.62 3.83
C HIS A 223 -21.20 -13.12 3.85
N SER A 224 -22.39 -12.73 4.30
CA SER A 224 -22.74 -11.31 4.47
C SER A 224 -21.87 -10.63 5.52
N GLN A 225 -21.58 -11.30 6.63
CA GLN A 225 -20.69 -10.77 7.67
C GLN A 225 -19.27 -10.58 7.13
N ARG A 226 -18.76 -11.49 6.28
CA ARG A 226 -17.45 -11.31 5.64
C ARG A 226 -17.39 -10.08 4.75
N ILE A 227 -18.51 -9.69 4.15
CA ILE A 227 -18.59 -8.45 3.39
C ILE A 227 -18.59 -7.25 4.31
N ALA A 228 -19.40 -7.28 5.37
CA ALA A 228 -19.45 -6.21 6.36
C ALA A 228 -18.11 -5.99 7.06
N ASP A 229 -17.34 -7.07 7.29
CA ASP A 229 -16.01 -7.03 7.90
C ASP A 229 -14.91 -6.61 6.90
N THR A 230 -15.22 -6.56 5.60
CA THR A 230 -14.25 -6.16 4.57
C THR A 230 -14.29 -4.65 4.36
N GLN A 231 -13.23 -3.97 4.79
CA GLN A 231 -13.11 -2.52 4.59
C GLN A 231 -13.32 -2.12 3.13
N GLY A 232 -14.19 -1.13 2.94
CA GLY A 232 -14.57 -0.58 1.64
C GLY A 232 -15.66 -1.37 0.92
N PHE A 233 -16.25 -2.41 1.52
CA PHE A 233 -17.41 -3.12 0.97
C PHE A 233 -18.66 -2.84 1.80
N GLU A 234 -19.82 -2.93 1.16
CA GLU A 234 -21.13 -2.82 1.78
C GLU A 234 -22.06 -3.88 1.18
N LEU A 235 -22.81 -4.63 2.00
CA LEU A 235 -23.85 -5.52 1.47
C LEU A 235 -25.08 -4.69 1.09
N ALA A 236 -25.32 -4.53 -0.21
CA ALA A 236 -26.43 -3.72 -0.72
C ALA A 236 -27.64 -4.56 -1.18
N ALA A 237 -27.40 -5.80 -1.66
CA ALA A 237 -28.47 -6.66 -2.15
C ALA A 237 -28.21 -8.15 -1.95
N VAL A 238 -29.28 -8.92 -1.89
CA VAL A 238 -29.30 -10.39 -1.89
C VAL A 238 -30.23 -10.89 -2.99
N CYS A 239 -29.81 -11.91 -3.73
CA CYS A 239 -30.60 -12.57 -4.76
C CYS A 239 -30.71 -14.07 -4.47
N ASP A 240 -31.92 -14.59 -4.35
CA ASP A 240 -32.20 -16.02 -4.23
C ASP A 240 -33.56 -16.36 -4.86
N ARG A 241 -33.66 -17.54 -5.46
CA ARG A 241 -34.92 -18.02 -6.08
C ARG A 241 -35.92 -18.53 -5.05
N ASP A 242 -35.44 -18.91 -3.87
CA ASP A 242 -36.28 -19.36 -2.77
C ASP A 242 -36.75 -18.16 -1.93
N PRO A 243 -38.06 -17.85 -1.91
CA PRO A 243 -38.59 -16.73 -1.12
C PRO A 243 -38.29 -16.85 0.38
N ALA A 244 -38.16 -18.07 0.92
CA ALA A 244 -37.85 -18.26 2.33
C ALA A 244 -36.43 -17.75 2.67
N ARG A 245 -35.50 -17.87 1.72
CA ARG A 245 -34.12 -17.40 1.87
C ARG A 245 -34.02 -15.88 1.76
N LEU A 246 -34.84 -15.26 0.91
CA LEU A 246 -34.96 -13.81 0.85
C LEU A 246 -35.53 -13.22 2.15
N THR A 247 -36.52 -13.89 2.74
CA THR A 247 -37.04 -13.50 4.06
C THR A 247 -35.96 -13.61 5.13
N ALA A 248 -35.24 -14.74 5.20
CA ALA A 248 -34.14 -14.92 6.15
C ALA A 248 -33.06 -13.83 5.99
N ALA A 249 -32.69 -13.49 4.76
CA ALA A 249 -31.73 -12.42 4.49
C ALA A 249 -32.18 -11.07 5.08
N LYS A 250 -33.47 -10.72 4.96
CA LYS A 250 -34.00 -9.49 5.57
C LYS A 250 -34.06 -9.55 7.09
N GLU A 251 -34.40 -10.70 7.66
CA GLU A 251 -34.45 -10.88 9.12
C GLU A 251 -33.06 -10.78 9.75
N GLU A 252 -32.05 -11.35 9.09
CA GLU A 252 -30.67 -11.42 9.60
C GLU A 252 -29.86 -10.15 9.28
N GLN A 253 -30.02 -9.57 8.09
CA GLN A 253 -29.24 -8.39 7.66
C GLN A 253 -30.02 -7.08 7.85
N GLY A 254 -31.34 -7.11 7.92
CA GLY A 254 -32.20 -5.94 8.08
C GLY A 254 -32.69 -5.33 6.76
N ASP A 255 -33.60 -4.35 6.88
CA ASP A 255 -34.34 -3.78 5.75
C ASP A 255 -33.52 -2.93 4.78
N HIS A 256 -32.26 -2.61 5.12
CA HIS A 256 -31.36 -1.87 4.25
C HIS A 256 -30.89 -2.70 3.04
N VAL A 257 -30.96 -4.03 3.12
CA VAL A 257 -30.57 -4.95 2.04
C VAL A 257 -31.74 -5.17 1.08
N ALA A 258 -31.54 -4.83 -0.20
CA ALA A 258 -32.52 -5.11 -1.25
C ALA A 258 -32.57 -6.61 -1.58
N THR A 259 -33.75 -7.15 -1.88
CA THR A 259 -33.93 -8.56 -2.22
C THR A 259 -34.45 -8.76 -3.64
N PHE A 260 -33.86 -9.69 -4.38
CA PHE A 260 -34.24 -10.00 -5.76
C PHE A 260 -34.47 -11.51 -5.94
N ALA A 261 -35.44 -11.87 -6.80
CA ALA A 261 -35.66 -13.28 -7.18
C ALA A 261 -34.91 -13.66 -8.46
N ASP A 262 -34.42 -12.66 -9.21
CA ASP A 262 -33.68 -12.84 -10.46
C ASP A 262 -32.34 -12.06 -10.43
N ALA A 263 -31.27 -12.74 -10.79
CA ALA A 263 -29.92 -12.18 -10.74
C ALA A 263 -29.71 -11.08 -11.79
N ARG A 264 -30.41 -11.11 -12.92
CA ARG A 264 -30.31 -10.05 -13.94
C ARG A 264 -31.05 -8.80 -13.49
N GLU A 265 -32.17 -8.95 -12.78
CA GLU A 265 -32.85 -7.81 -12.15
C GLU A 265 -31.94 -7.15 -11.12
N MET A 266 -31.29 -7.93 -10.25
CA MET A 266 -30.32 -7.40 -9.28
C MET A 266 -29.16 -6.68 -9.99
N ALA A 267 -28.55 -7.29 -11.01
CA ALA A 267 -27.42 -6.72 -11.73
C ALA A 267 -27.78 -5.41 -12.47
N ASN A 268 -29.02 -5.29 -12.97
CA ASN A 268 -29.48 -4.09 -13.68
C ASN A 268 -30.15 -3.06 -12.77
N SER A 269 -30.25 -3.32 -11.45
CA SER A 269 -30.95 -2.44 -10.51
C SER A 269 -30.25 -1.11 -10.27
N GLY A 270 -28.95 -1.03 -10.53
CA GLY A 270 -28.09 0.11 -10.13
C GLY A 270 -27.78 0.16 -8.63
N LEU A 271 -28.26 -0.82 -7.84
CA LEU A 271 -28.01 -0.90 -6.39
C LEU A 271 -26.68 -1.55 -6.03
N ILE A 272 -26.11 -2.36 -6.93
CA ILE A 272 -24.84 -3.04 -6.71
C ILE A 272 -23.78 -2.59 -7.73
N ASP A 273 -22.53 -2.64 -7.30
CA ASP A 273 -21.34 -2.44 -8.14
C ASP A 273 -20.70 -3.77 -8.54
N LEU A 274 -20.85 -4.81 -7.69
CA LEU A 274 -20.30 -6.15 -7.91
C LEU A 274 -21.21 -7.24 -7.34
N GLY A 275 -21.45 -8.30 -8.12
CA GLY A 275 -22.16 -9.50 -7.67
C GLY A 275 -21.19 -10.63 -7.35
N PHE A 276 -21.47 -11.39 -6.28
CA PHE A 276 -20.68 -12.57 -5.89
C PHE A 276 -21.60 -13.74 -5.53
N VAL A 277 -21.10 -14.96 -5.70
CA VAL A 277 -21.80 -16.24 -5.47
C VAL A 277 -21.16 -16.96 -4.29
#